data_AF-A0A543PIW1-F1
#
_entry.id   AF-A0A543PIW1-F1
#
_cell.length_a   1.000
_cell.length_b   1.000
_cell.length_c   1.000
_cell.angle_alpha   90.00
_cell.angle_beta   90.00
_cell.angle_gamma   90.00
#
_symmetry.space_group_name_H-M   'P 1'
#
loop_
_entity.id
_entity.type
_entity.pdbx_description
1 polymer ?
#
loop_
_entity_poly.entity_id
_entity_poly.type
_entity_poly.pdbx_seq_one_letter_code
_entity_poly.pdbx_strand_id
1 'polypeptide(L)' 'MGESLRAALPMVMLIGGIALIVYAAYLHYAALPEEHTTRHVATRAAIAVVGLALILLGAGSFH' A
#
# COMPACT_ATOMS: atom_id res chain seq x y z
N MET A 1 29.88 9.08 5.85
CA MET A 1 29.15 8.10 5.02
C MET A 1 27.82 7.63 5.63
N GLY A 2 27.48 7.98 6.88
CA GLY A 2 26.25 7.50 7.54
C GLY A 2 24.97 8.28 7.26
N GLU A 3 25.04 9.61 7.11
CA GLU A 3 23.84 10.45 6.97
C GLU A 3 23.16 10.35 5.60
N SER A 4 23.94 10.30 4.52
CA SER A 4 23.42 10.13 3.17
C SER A 4 22.71 8.80 2.98
N LEU A 5 23.25 7.71 3.55
CA LEU A 5 22.61 6.41 3.55
C LEU A 5 21.33 6.40 4.40
N ARG A 6 21.35 7.06 5.57
CA ARG A 6 20.19 7.15 6.48
C ARG A 6 19.04 7.96 5.88
N ALA A 7 19.34 8.96 5.04
CA ALA A 7 18.34 9.73 4.31
C ALA A 7 17.82 8.99 3.05
N ALA A 8 18.68 8.23 2.37
CA ALA A 8 18.30 7.47 1.18
C ALA A 8 17.46 6.21 1.51
N LEU A 9 17.76 5.53 2.61
CA LEU A 9 17.07 4.30 3.02
C LEU A 9 15.54 4.43 3.09
N PRO A 10 14.96 5.42 3.80
CA PRO A 10 13.50 5.56 3.88
C PRO A 10 12.89 5.88 2.51
N MET A 11 13.60 6.62 1.66
CA MET A 11 13.14 6.96 0.31
C MET A 11 13.09 5.72 -0.58
N VAL A 12 14.12 4.88 -0.53
CA VAL A 12 14.16 3.59 -1.25
C VAL A 12 13.09 2.64 -0.74
N MET A 13 12.89 2.55 0.57
CA MET A 13 11.83 1.71 1.15
C MET A 13 10.43 2.20 0.78
N LEU A 14 10.21 3.52 0.74
CA LEU A 14 8.94 4.11 0.34
C LEU A 14 8.65 3.84 -1.14
N ILE A 15 9.62 4.08 -2.03
CA ILE A 15 9.47 3.79 -3.46
C ILE A 15 9.25 2.29 -3.70
N GLY A 16 10.03 1.43 -3.03
CA GLY A 16 9.88 -0.02 -3.11
C GLY A 16 8.52 -0.51 -2.60
N GLY A 17 8.04 0.06 -1.49
CA GLY A 17 6.72 -0.23 -0.94
C GLY A 17 5.59 0.16 -1.89
N ILE A 18 5.66 1.35 -2.49
CA ILE A 18 4.68 1.79 -3.50
C ILE A 18 4.69 0.85 -4.71
N ALA A 19 5.86 0.48 -5.22
CA ALA A 19 5.98 -0.44 -6.35
C ALA A 19 5.37 -1.82 -6.04
N LEU A 20 5.58 -2.35 -4.83
CA LEU A 20 4.97 -3.61 -4.38
C LEU A 20 3.44 -3.53 -4.28
N ILE A 21 2.90 -2.43 -3.75
CA ILE A 21 1.44 -2.22 -3.66
C ILE A 21 0.82 -2.19 -5.06
N VAL A 22 1.42 -1.45 -5.99
CA VAL A 22 0.96 -1.36 -7.38
C VAL A 22 1.04 -2.73 -8.06
N TYR A 23 2.13 -3.45 -7.87
CA TYR A 23 2.31 -4.79 -8.44
C TYR A 23 1.30 -5.80 -7.89
N ALA A 24 1.05 -5.79 -6.58
CA ALA A 24 0.03 -6.62 -5.95
C ALA A 24 -1.39 -6.27 -6.45
N ALA A 25 -1.69 -4.98 -6.61
CA ALA A 25 -2.96 -4.51 -7.16
C ALA A 25 -3.16 -4.98 -8.62
N TYR A 26 -2.09 -4.94 -9.43
CA TYR A 26 -2.10 -5.44 -10.80
C TYR A 26 -2.29 -6.95 -10.87
N LEU A 27 -1.52 -7.74 -10.10
CA LEU A 27 -1.67 -9.19 -10.02
C LEU A 27 -3.09 -9.59 -9.60
N HIS A 28 -3.62 -8.88 -8.60
CA HIS A 28 -4.96 -9.15 -8.12
C HIS A 28 -6.02 -8.75 -9.16
N TYR A 29 -5.81 -7.70 -9.97
CA TYR A 29 -6.67 -7.34 -11.10
C TYR A 29 -6.62 -8.38 -12.22
N ALA A 30 -5.42 -8.82 -12.60
CA ALA A 30 -5.23 -9.86 -13.63
C ALA A 30 -5.79 -11.22 -13.22
N ALA A 31 -5.85 -11.51 -11.91
CA ALA A 31 -6.38 -12.76 -11.37
C ALA A 31 -7.92 -12.80 -11.25
N LEU A 32 -8.64 -11.72 -11.54
CA LEU A 32 -10.09 -11.69 -11.46
C LEU A 32 -10.73 -12.17 -12.77
N PRO A 33 -11.53 -13.25 -12.77
CA PRO A 33 -12.39 -13.57 -13.91
C PRO A 33 -13.42 -12.44 -14.09
N GLU A 34 -13.74 -12.12 -15.35
CA GLU A 34 -14.53 -10.95 -15.77
C GLU A 34 -15.94 -10.84 -15.13
N GLU A 35 -16.43 -11.86 -14.42
CA GLU A 35 -17.81 -11.95 -13.92
C GLU A 35 -18.05 -11.44 -12.48
N HIS A 36 -17.02 -11.08 -11.71
CA HIS A 36 -17.17 -10.81 -10.25
C HIS A 36 -16.66 -9.44 -9.76
N THR A 37 -16.84 -8.42 -10.59
CA THR A 37 -16.21 -7.09 -10.42
C THR A 37 -16.69 -6.31 -9.18
N THR A 38 -18.00 -6.26 -8.86
CA THR A 38 -18.49 -5.28 -7.89
C THR A 38 -18.21 -5.65 -6.42
N ARG A 39 -18.37 -6.93 -6.06
CA ARG A 39 -18.16 -7.40 -4.67
C ARG A 39 -16.68 -7.37 -4.28
N HIS A 40 -15.79 -7.76 -5.20
CA HIS A 40 -14.34 -7.71 -4.97
C HIS A 40 -13.82 -6.28 -4.90
N VAL A 41 -14.33 -5.37 -5.72
CA VAL A 41 -13.96 -3.94 -5.65
C VAL A 41 -14.39 -3.32 -4.32
N ALA A 42 -15.59 -3.64 -3.83
CA ALA A 42 -16.06 -3.15 -2.53
C ALA A 42 -15.18 -3.66 -1.35
N THR A 43 -14.80 -4.93 -1.36
CA THR A 43 -13.91 -5.49 -0.33
C THR A 43 -12.52 -4.87 -0.38
N ARG A 44 -11.98 -4.62 -1.59
CA ARG A 44 -10.69 -3.92 -1.76
C ARG A 44 -10.73 -2.49 -1.27
N ALA A 45 -11.79 -1.76 -1.58
CA ALA A 45 -11.98 -0.39 -1.09
C ALA A 45 -12.04 -0.36 0.44
N ALA A 46 -12.77 -1.31 1.06
CA ALA A 46 -12.83 -1.42 2.51
C ALA A 46 -11.44 -1.69 3.13
N ILE A 47 -10.66 -2.62 2.57
CA ILE A 47 -9.31 -2.93 3.08
C ILE A 47 -8.37 -1.72 2.92
N ALA A 48 -8.43 -1.02 1.78
CA ALA A 48 -7.62 0.18 1.55
C ALA A 48 -7.97 1.31 2.53
N VAL A 49 -9.26 1.53 2.81
CA VAL A 49 -9.73 2.53 3.78
C VAL A 49 -9.30 2.15 5.20
N VAL A 50 -9.40 0.88 5.59
CA VAL A 50 -8.94 0.39 6.90
C VAL A 50 -7.43 0.54 7.05
N GLY A 51 -6.65 0.18 6.02
CA GLY A 51 -5.21 0.37 6.01
C GLY A 51 -4.81 1.84 6.16
N LEU A 52 -5.49 2.73 5.43
CA LEU A 52 -5.26 4.18 5.54
C LEU A 52 -5.60 4.71 6.93
N ALA A 53 -6.71 4.26 7.52
CA ALA A 53 -7.11 4.63 8.88
C ALA A 53 -6.07 4.16 9.92
N LEU A 54 -5.54 2.94 9.79
CA LEU A 54 -4.50 2.42 10.68
C LEU A 54 -3.17 3.18 10.54
N ILE A 55 -2.79 3.57 9.31
CA ILE A 55 -1.61 4.41 9.07
C ILE A 55 -1.79 5.78 9.74
N LEU A 56 -2.95 6.41 9.58
CA LEU A 56 -3.23 7.71 10.19
C LEU A 56 -3.28 7.64 11.73
N LEU A 57 -3.87 6.57 12.28
CA LEU A 57 -3.93 6.33 13.72
C LEU A 57 -2.55 6.04 14.31
N GLY A 58 -1.75 5.24 13.59
CA GLY A 58 -0.35 4.96 13.91
C GLY A 58 0.52 6.21 13.80
N ALA A 59 0.33 7.05 12.79
CA ALA A 59 1.05 8.32 12.64
C ALA A 59 0.68 9.33 13.73
N GLY A 60 -0.55 9.33 14.21
CA GLY A 60 -0.99 10.19 15.32
C GLY A 60 -0.50 9.76 16.71
N SER A 61 0.03 8.54 16.86
CA SER A 61 0.53 8.01 18.14
C SER A 61 2.05 8.18 18.35
N PHE A 62 2.76 8.78 17.39
CA PHE A 62 4.18 9.16 17.52
C PHE A 62 4.39 10.63 17.90
N HIS A 63 3.36 11.31 18.42
CA HIS A 63 3.43 12.71 18.88
C HIS A 63 3.56 12.82 20.40
#